data_AF-A0A8X9ADX7-F1
#
_entry.id   AF-A0A8X9ADX7-F1
#
_cell.length_a   1.000
_cell.length_b   1.000
_cell.length_c   1.000
_cell.angle_alpha   90.00
_cell.angle_beta   90.00
_cell.angle_gamma   90.00
#
_symmetry.space_group_name_H-M   'P 1'
#
loop_
_entity.id
_entity.type
_entity.pdbx_description
1 polymer ?
#
loop_
_entity_poly.entity_id
_entity_poly.type
_entity_poly.pdbx_seq_one_letter_code
_entity_poly.pdbx_strand_id
1 'polypeptide(L)'
;MRNLLTLFTLVCLVLGSVSGQKCGCKRGECCSKFDFCGNDDAHCSTNCWAGPCKGRNKVKVGDVVTNTFFNGILASQRPLGCLRKGFYSHARFLLAMASYPTFGTIGSVDYSKREIAAFFA
;
A
#
# COMPACT_ATOMS: atom_id res chain seq x y z
N MET A 1 -6.83 45.87 -12.27
CA MET A 1 -6.74 45.02 -11.06
C MET A 1 -7.98 44.16 -10.85
N ARG A 2 -9.20 44.73 -10.85
CA ARG A 2 -10.47 43.98 -10.68
C ARG A 2 -10.70 42.87 -11.74
N ASN A 3 -10.40 43.15 -13.01
CA ASN A 3 -10.57 42.18 -14.11
C ASN A 3 -9.50 41.06 -14.12
N LEU A 4 -8.35 41.31 -13.48
CA LEU A 4 -7.26 40.33 -13.37
C LEU A 4 -7.57 39.31 -12.26
N LEU A 5 -8.14 39.78 -11.14
CA LEU A 5 -8.64 38.92 -10.06
C LEU A 5 -9.81 38.04 -10.48
N THR A 6 -10.71 38.54 -11.33
CA THR A 6 -11.82 37.74 -11.88
C THR A 6 -11.35 36.68 -12.88
N LEU A 7 -10.29 36.95 -13.64
CA LEU A 7 -9.73 35.97 -14.58
C LEU A 7 -9.02 34.83 -13.83
N PHE A 8 -8.30 35.16 -12.75
CA PHE A 8 -7.57 34.18 -11.93
C PHE A 8 -8.52 33.23 -11.18
N THR A 9 -9.63 33.75 -10.67
CA THR A 9 -10.66 32.95 -10.00
C THR A 9 -11.43 32.05 -10.96
N LEU A 10 -11.68 32.50 -12.20
CA LEU A 10 -12.29 31.66 -13.24
C LEU A 10 -11.38 30.47 -13.62
N VAL A 11 -10.07 30.71 -13.78
CA VAL A 11 -9.09 29.66 -14.11
C VAL A 11 -9.03 28.56 -13.05
N CYS A 12 -9.08 28.91 -11.76
CA CYS A 12 -9.13 27.93 -10.68
C CYS A 12 -10.43 27.09 -10.65
N LEU A 13 -11.54 27.61 -11.18
CA LEU A 13 -12.81 26.88 -11.30
C LEU A 13 -12.83 25.94 -12.52
N VAL A 14 -12.09 26.25 -13.59
CA VAL A 14 -11.97 25.35 -14.77
C VAL A 14 -10.96 24.22 -14.51
N LEU A 15 -9.93 24.49 -13.71
CA LEU A 15 -8.99 23.49 -13.22
C LEU A 15 -9.58 22.80 -12.00
N GLY A 16 -10.54 21.90 -12.24
CA GLY A 16 -11.19 21.12 -11.18
C GLY A 16 -10.19 20.58 -10.17
N SER A 17 -10.55 20.67 -8.88
CA SER A 17 -9.74 20.14 -7.79
C SER A 17 -9.49 18.65 -8.04
N VAL A 18 -8.26 18.28 -8.36
CA VAL A 18 -7.86 16.87 -8.42
C VAL A 18 -7.73 16.40 -6.98
N SER A 19 -8.86 15.99 -6.40
CA SER A 19 -8.90 15.43 -5.07
C SER A 19 -8.48 13.96 -5.18
N GLY A 20 -7.17 13.71 -5.18
CA GLY A 20 -6.62 12.39 -4.87
C GLY A 20 -6.74 12.17 -3.37
N GLN A 21 -7.73 11.40 -2.92
CA GLN A 21 -7.81 11.02 -1.49
C GLN A 21 -8.08 9.54 -1.18
N LYS A 22 -7.96 8.63 -2.17
CA LYS A 22 -8.05 7.15 -2.09
C LYS A 22 -8.56 6.63 -3.44
N CYS A 23 -7.72 6.60 -4.44
CA CYS A 23 -8.07 6.22 -5.81
C CYS A 23 -9.03 5.02 -5.98
N GLY A 24 -10.19 5.31 -6.61
CA GLY A 24 -11.13 4.38 -7.26
C GLY A 24 -11.06 4.57 -8.79
N CYS A 25 -9.87 4.37 -9.36
CA CYS A 25 -9.63 4.62 -10.78
C CYS A 25 -10.47 3.71 -11.69
N LYS A 26 -10.58 4.08 -12.97
CA LYS A 26 -11.29 3.25 -13.95
C LYS A 26 -10.59 1.90 -14.07
N ARG A 27 -11.33 0.90 -14.54
CA ARG A 27 -10.77 -0.44 -14.76
C ARG A 27 -9.58 -0.36 -15.72
N GLY A 28 -8.42 -0.83 -15.26
CA GLY A 28 -7.18 -0.81 -16.03
C GLY A 28 -6.27 0.39 -15.76
N GLU A 29 -6.70 1.37 -14.96
CA GLU A 29 -5.86 2.50 -14.55
C GLU A 29 -5.08 2.24 -13.27
N CYS A 30 -3.86 2.75 -13.23
CA CYS A 30 -3.02 2.77 -12.04
C CYS A 30 -3.31 4.00 -11.21
N CYS A 31 -3.19 3.83 -9.90
CA CYS A 31 -3.19 4.91 -8.94
C CYS A 31 -1.75 5.23 -8.54
N SER A 32 -1.22 6.33 -9.04
CA SER A 32 0.14 6.77 -8.76
C SER A 32 0.39 6.93 -7.26
N LYS A 33 1.66 6.94 -6.84
CA LYS A 33 2.02 7.18 -5.43
C LYS A 33 1.51 8.52 -4.87
N PHE A 34 1.14 9.44 -5.76
CA PHE A 34 0.61 10.76 -5.46
C PHE A 34 -0.93 10.85 -5.56
N ASP A 35 -1.60 9.70 -5.69
CA ASP A 35 -3.06 9.57 -5.73
C ASP A 35 -3.71 10.18 -6.99
N PHE A 36 -3.04 10.00 -8.14
CA PHE A 36 -3.57 10.35 -9.46
C PHE A 36 -3.83 9.08 -10.28
N CYS A 37 -4.88 9.08 -11.10
CA CYS A 37 -5.22 7.97 -11.99
C CYS A 37 -4.60 8.16 -13.37
N GLY A 38 -3.99 7.11 -13.92
CA GLY A 38 -3.46 7.11 -15.28
C GLY A 38 -2.86 5.78 -15.70
N ASN A 39 -2.46 5.69 -16.97
CA ASN A 39 -1.94 4.48 -17.62
C ASN A 39 -0.47 4.57 -18.07
N ASP A 40 0.15 5.72 -17.90
CA ASP A 40 1.55 5.93 -18.28
C ASP A 40 2.49 5.52 -17.13
N ASP A 41 3.80 5.66 -17.37
CA ASP A 41 4.81 5.30 -16.38
C ASP A 41 4.84 6.23 -15.16
N ALA A 42 4.37 7.48 -15.29
CA ALA A 42 4.25 8.39 -14.16
C ALA A 42 3.19 7.89 -13.16
N HIS A 43 2.19 7.16 -13.64
CA HIS A 43 1.12 6.61 -12.81
C HIS A 43 1.31 5.14 -12.45
N CYS A 44 1.84 4.33 -13.37
CA CYS A 44 1.95 2.87 -13.25
C CYS A 44 3.33 2.35 -12.85
N SER A 45 4.30 3.22 -12.58
CA SER A 45 5.64 2.81 -12.13
C SER A 45 5.63 2.12 -10.76
N THR A 46 6.82 1.66 -10.35
CA THR A 46 7.04 1.06 -9.04
C THR A 46 6.44 1.93 -7.93
N ASN A 47 5.71 1.29 -7.00
CA ASN A 47 5.04 1.91 -5.86
C ASN A 47 3.73 2.67 -6.16
N CYS A 48 3.07 2.43 -7.29
CA CYS A 48 1.67 2.82 -7.39
C CYS A 48 0.79 2.03 -6.39
N TRP A 49 -0.22 2.70 -5.84
CA TRP A 49 -1.08 2.20 -4.76
C TRP A 49 -2.03 1.10 -5.24
N ALA A 50 -2.61 1.26 -6.42
CA ALA A 50 -3.64 0.38 -6.95
C ALA A 50 -3.58 0.27 -8.48
N GLY A 51 -4.29 -0.72 -9.03
CA GLY A 51 -4.32 -0.98 -10.47
C GLY A 51 -3.16 -1.86 -10.96
N PRO A 52 -2.92 -1.93 -12.28
CA PRO A 52 -1.91 -2.79 -12.90
C PRO A 52 -0.49 -2.21 -12.76
N CYS A 53 -0.06 -2.03 -11.50
CA CYS A 53 1.25 -1.50 -11.15
C CYS A 53 2.42 -2.33 -11.67
N LYS A 54 3.42 -1.66 -12.23
CA LYS A 54 4.69 -2.29 -12.61
C LYS A 54 5.49 -2.67 -11.38
N GLY A 55 6.29 -3.73 -11.52
CA GLY A 55 7.19 -4.20 -10.46
C GLY A 55 6.54 -5.01 -9.34
N ARG A 56 5.22 -5.25 -9.40
CA ARG A 56 4.56 -6.23 -8.53
C ARG A 56 4.91 -7.65 -8.96
N ASN A 57 5.37 -8.46 -8.03
CA ASN A 57 5.55 -9.89 -8.21
C ASN A 57 4.27 -10.65 -7.81
N LYS A 58 4.31 -11.98 -7.95
CA LYS A 58 3.17 -12.85 -7.64
C LYS A 58 3.13 -13.32 -6.17
N VAL A 59 3.93 -12.72 -5.30
CA VAL A 59 3.95 -13.08 -3.88
C VAL A 59 2.65 -12.62 -3.23
N LYS A 60 2.06 -13.52 -2.43
CA LYS A 60 0.98 -13.17 -1.51
C LYS A 60 1.53 -13.22 -0.10
N VAL A 61 1.38 -12.13 0.65
CA VAL A 61 1.90 -12.03 2.02
C VAL A 61 1.39 -13.16 2.91
N GLY A 62 0.14 -13.60 2.73
CA GLY A 62 -0.44 -14.74 3.48
C GLY A 62 0.20 -16.09 3.18
N ASP A 63 0.78 -16.27 1.99
CA ASP A 63 1.48 -17.52 1.63
C ASP A 63 2.89 -17.55 2.23
N VAL A 64 3.50 -16.39 2.45
CA VAL A 64 4.82 -16.25 3.09
C VAL A 64 4.69 -16.27 4.62
N VAL A 65 3.81 -15.41 5.16
CA VAL A 65 3.53 -15.32 6.58
C VAL A 65 2.40 -16.29 6.89
N THR A 66 2.74 -17.57 7.01
CA THR A 66 1.75 -18.59 7.41
C THR A 66 1.38 -18.43 8.90
N ASN A 67 0.24 -18.99 9.30
CA ASN A 67 -0.16 -18.99 10.71
C ASN A 67 0.90 -19.65 11.61
N THR A 68 1.55 -20.72 11.14
CA THR A 68 2.64 -21.39 11.85
C THR A 68 3.87 -20.49 12.00
N PHE A 69 4.30 -19.85 10.91
CA PHE A 69 5.43 -18.90 10.95
C PHE A 69 5.17 -17.74 11.91
N PHE A 70 3.99 -17.11 11.83
CA PHE A 70 3.61 -15.98 12.69
C PHE A 70 3.58 -16.38 14.17
N ASN A 71 2.95 -17.51 14.49
CA ASN A 71 2.88 -17.99 15.88
C ASN A 71 4.25 -18.47 16.39
N GLY A 72 5.12 -18.95 15.51
CA GLY A 72 6.52 -19.26 15.82
C GLY A 72 7.28 -18.02 16.30
N ILE A 73 7.18 -16.89 15.59
CA ILE A 73 7.78 -15.61 16.01
C ILE A 73 7.25 -15.21 17.39
N LEU A 74 5.92 -15.27 17.57
CA LEU A 74 5.30 -14.88 18.83
C LEU A 74 5.67 -15.78 20.02
N ALA A 75 5.96 -17.06 19.77
CA ALA A 75 6.41 -17.99 20.80
C ALA A 75 7.86 -17.72 21.21
N SER A 76 8.73 -17.40 20.25
CA SER A 76 10.15 -17.06 20.51
C SER A 76 10.33 -15.73 21.25
N GLN A 77 9.39 -14.80 21.14
CA GLN A 77 9.52 -13.43 21.66
C GLN A 77 8.83 -13.18 23.02
N ARG A 78 8.19 -14.20 23.62
CA ARG A 78 7.34 -13.99 24.81
C ARG A 78 7.88 -14.68 26.06
N PRO A 79 8.38 -13.92 27.05
CA PRO A 79 8.56 -14.46 28.40
C PRO A 79 7.21 -14.89 29.01
N LEU A 80 7.27 -15.85 29.93
CA LEU A 80 6.11 -16.27 30.73
C LEU A 80 5.50 -15.04 31.43
N GLY A 81 4.19 -14.83 31.27
CA GLY A 81 3.47 -13.72 31.91
C GLY A 81 3.29 -12.45 31.07
N CYS A 82 3.61 -12.46 29.76
CA CYS A 82 3.30 -11.32 28.89
C CYS A 82 1.80 -10.94 28.94
N LEU A 83 1.50 -9.75 29.48
CA LEU A 83 0.14 -9.18 29.61
C LEU A 83 -0.64 -9.13 28.29
N ARG A 84 0.05 -8.99 27.16
CA ARG A 84 -0.53 -8.92 25.80
C ARG A 84 -0.55 -10.27 25.07
N LYS A 85 -0.51 -11.39 25.79
CA LYS A 85 -0.75 -12.71 25.20
C LYS A 85 -2.15 -12.72 24.55
N GLY A 86 -2.20 -13.09 23.26
CA GLY A 86 -3.44 -13.08 22.47
C GLY A 86 -3.79 -11.76 21.79
N PHE A 87 -3.07 -10.66 22.05
CA PHE A 87 -3.36 -9.37 21.39
C PHE A 87 -3.03 -9.39 19.88
N TYR A 88 -1.89 -9.97 19.52
CA TYR A 88 -1.49 -10.13 18.11
C TYR A 88 -1.97 -11.48 17.58
N SER A 89 -2.69 -11.47 16.46
CA SER A 89 -3.14 -12.67 15.75
C SER A 89 -2.83 -12.58 14.25
N HIS A 90 -2.58 -13.73 13.64
CA HIS A 90 -2.27 -13.86 12.22
C HIS A 90 -3.38 -13.27 11.34
N ALA A 91 -4.65 -13.54 11.68
CA ALA A 91 -5.80 -13.00 10.98
C ALA A 91 -5.86 -11.45 10.99
N ARG A 92 -5.56 -10.82 12.13
CA ARG A 92 -5.52 -9.35 12.24
C ARG A 92 -4.34 -8.75 11.48
N PHE A 93 -3.19 -9.44 11.48
CA PHE A 93 -2.06 -9.05 10.65
C PHE A 93 -2.44 -9.06 9.15
N LEU A 94 -3.05 -10.14 8.64
CA LEU A 94 -3.45 -10.19 7.23
C LEU A 94 -4.53 -9.16 6.87
N LEU A 95 -5.48 -8.93 7.78
CA LEU A 95 -6.48 -7.87 7.59
C LEU A 95 -5.84 -6.49 7.47
N ALA A 96 -4.84 -6.18 8.29
CA ALA A 96 -4.11 -4.93 8.20
C ALA A 96 -3.33 -4.82 6.88
N MET A 97 -2.63 -5.89 6.48
CA MET A 97 -1.83 -5.91 5.24
C MET A 97 -2.67 -5.78 3.97
N ALA A 98 -3.96 -6.15 4.01
CA ALA A 98 -4.87 -5.88 2.90
C ALA A 98 -5.02 -4.38 2.57
N SER A 99 -4.71 -3.49 3.53
CA SER A 99 -4.69 -2.03 3.31
C SER A 99 -3.41 -1.53 2.64
N TYR A 100 -2.38 -2.38 2.54
CA TYR A 100 -1.06 -2.05 1.99
C TYR A 100 -0.70 -3.02 0.86
N PRO A 101 -1.37 -2.92 -0.31
CA PRO A 101 -1.24 -3.89 -1.40
C PRO A 101 0.16 -3.97 -2.03
N THR A 102 1.06 -3.05 -1.70
CA THR A 102 2.46 -3.05 -2.14
C THR A 102 3.41 -3.72 -1.14
N PHE A 103 3.00 -3.86 0.12
CA PHE A 103 3.86 -4.44 1.17
C PHE A 103 4.23 -5.89 0.84
N GLY A 104 5.52 -6.20 0.78
CA GLY A 104 6.02 -7.54 0.53
C GLY A 104 5.65 -8.09 -0.85
N THR A 105 5.40 -7.22 -1.85
CA THR A 105 5.01 -7.64 -3.21
C THR A 105 5.79 -6.95 -4.33
N ILE A 106 6.73 -6.06 -3.99
CA ILE A 106 7.51 -5.29 -4.98
C ILE A 106 8.89 -5.92 -5.17
N GLY A 107 9.34 -5.97 -6.43
CA GLY A 107 10.67 -6.47 -6.79
C GLY A 107 10.74 -8.00 -6.88
N SER A 108 11.89 -8.60 -6.58
CA SER A 108 12.06 -10.06 -6.59
C SER A 108 11.38 -10.72 -5.38
N VAL A 109 11.13 -12.02 -5.48
CA VAL A 109 10.60 -12.81 -4.35
C VAL A 109 11.49 -12.70 -3.11
N ASP A 110 12.81 -12.63 -3.30
CA ASP A 110 13.77 -12.47 -2.19
C ASP A 110 13.74 -11.07 -1.58
N TYR A 111 13.42 -10.02 -2.35
CA TYR A 111 13.16 -8.70 -1.76
C TYR A 111 11.88 -8.73 -0.92
N SER A 112 10.81 -9.35 -1.41
CA SER A 112 9.57 -9.51 -0.64
C SER A 112 9.78 -10.27 0.68
N LYS A 113 10.50 -11.39 0.66
CA LYS A 113 10.82 -12.14 1.89
C LYS A 113 11.66 -11.31 2.86
N ARG A 114 12.63 -10.53 2.36
CA ARG A 114 13.46 -9.64 3.18
C ARG A 114 12.67 -8.49 3.79
N GLU A 115 11.79 -7.85 3.03
CA GLU A 115 10.89 -6.80 3.52
C GLU A 115 9.99 -7.33 4.64
N ILE A 116 9.37 -8.50 4.42
CA ILE A 116 8.53 -9.17 5.42
C ILE A 116 9.34 -9.53 6.67
N ALA A 117 10.55 -10.08 6.50
CA ALA A 117 11.43 -10.41 7.64
C ALA A 117 11.83 -9.15 8.43
N ALA A 118 12.20 -8.07 7.73
CA ALA A 118 12.58 -6.80 8.35
C ALA A 118 11.41 -6.16 9.13
N PHE A 119 10.17 -6.34 8.68
CA PHE A 119 9.00 -5.87 9.42
C PHE A 119 8.80 -6.58 10.78
N PHE A 120 9.21 -7.84 10.89
CA PHE A 120 9.07 -8.65 12.10
C PHE A 120 10.30 -8.63 13.03
N ALA A 121 11.42 -8.08 12.58
CA ALA A 121 12.67 -7.98 13.34
C ALA A 121 12.61 -6.87 14.40
#